data_AF-A0A537TNZ1-F1
#
_entry.id   AF-A0A537TNZ1-F1
#
_cell.length_a   1.000
_cell.length_b   1.000
_cell.length_c   1.000
_cell.angle_alpha   90.00
_cell.angle_beta   90.00
_cell.angle_gamma   90.00
#
_symmetry.space_group_name_H-M   'P 1'
#
loop_
_entity.id
_entity.type
_entity.pdbx_description
1 polymer ?
#
loop_
_entity_poly.entity_id
_entity_poly.type
_entity_poly.pdbx_seq_one_letter_code
_entity_poly.pdbx_strand_id
1 'polypeptide(L)'
;LFSGDGDFRSLVEAVQRRGVRVTVVSTISSQPPMIADELRRQADVFTDLVELQSKLGRDPSERPAPREPRHHAPQFLQRAATRVPRGEDDDFDD
;
A
#
# COMPACT_ATOMS: atom_id res chain seq x y z
N LEU A 1 1.63 11.01 -9.60
CA LEU A 1 1.64 10.31 -8.29
C LEU A 1 2.18 8.90 -8.51
N PHE A 2 3.27 8.53 -7.86
CA PHE A 2 3.74 7.13 -7.81
C PHE A 2 3.20 6.51 -6.52
N SER A 3 2.07 5.83 -6.61
CA SER A 3 1.42 5.18 -5.47
C SER A 3 0.34 4.22 -5.95
N GLY A 4 0.13 3.15 -5.19
CA GLY A 4 -0.98 2.24 -5.36
C GLY A 4 -2.07 2.35 -4.29
N ASP A 5 -1.89 3.24 -3.30
CA ASP A 5 -2.72 3.28 -2.11
C ASP A 5 -4.02 4.08 -2.31
N GLY A 6 -5.17 3.46 -1.99
CA GLY A 6 -6.50 4.05 -2.11
C GLY A 6 -6.70 5.30 -1.25
N ASP A 7 -5.94 5.45 -0.16
CA ASP A 7 -6.02 6.62 0.73
C ASP A 7 -5.74 7.96 0.01
N PHE A 8 -5.01 7.91 -1.11
CA PHE A 8 -4.73 9.09 -1.93
C PHE A 8 -5.85 9.47 -2.90
N ARG A 9 -6.96 8.70 -2.98
CA ARG A 9 -8.07 9.04 -3.88
C ARG A 9 -8.60 10.46 -3.62
N SER A 10 -8.82 10.82 -2.36
CA SER A 10 -9.30 12.15 -1.96
C SER A 10 -8.31 13.26 -2.34
N LEU A 11 -7.00 12.98 -2.23
CA LEU A 11 -5.94 13.88 -2.67
C LEU A 11 -5.99 14.11 -4.18
N VAL A 12 -6.13 13.04 -4.98
CA VAL A 12 -6.22 13.15 -6.44
C VAL A 12 -7.43 14.00 -6.83
N GLU A 13 -8.59 13.74 -6.22
CA GLU A 13 -9.81 14.51 -6.47
C GLU A 13 -9.62 16.00 -6.13
N ALA A 14 -9.00 16.31 -4.99
CA ALA A 14 -8.74 17.69 -4.58
C ALA A 14 -7.78 18.42 -5.53
N VAL A 15 -6.78 17.72 -6.09
CA VAL A 15 -5.84 18.28 -7.07
C VAL A 15 -6.53 18.55 -8.41
N GLN A 16 -7.39 17.64 -8.86
CA GLN A 16 -8.17 17.80 -10.09
C GLN A 16 -9.13 19.00 -10.03
N ARG A 17 -9.75 19.25 -8.87
CA ARG A 17 -10.60 20.45 -8.65
C ARG A 17 -9.83 21.77 -8.83
N ARG A 18 -8.50 21.75 -8.77
CA ARG A 18 -7.63 22.91 -9.06
C ARG A 18 -7.29 23.03 -10.56
N GLY A 19 -7.90 22.21 -11.42
CA GLY A 19 -7.64 22.19 -12.86
C GLY A 19 -6.33 21.49 -13.26
N VAL A 20 -5.73 20.71 -12.35
CA VAL A 20 -4.47 20.00 -12.62
C VAL A 20 -4.77 18.58 -13.08
N ARG A 21 -4.17 18.16 -14.20
CA ARG A 21 -4.25 16.78 -14.69
C ARG A 21 -3.34 15.87 -13.87
N VAL A 22 -3.90 14.80 -13.30
CA VAL A 22 -3.18 13.87 -12.45
C VAL A 22 -2.95 12.55 -13.16
N THR A 23 -1.66 12.19 -13.31
CA THR A 23 -1.25 10.84 -13.70
C THR A 23 -0.90 10.03 -12.47
N VAL A 24 -1.51 8.85 -12.31
CA VAL A 24 -1.14 7.85 -11.30
C VAL A 24 -0.30 6.77 -11.97
N VAL A 25 0.83 6.44 -11.34
CA VAL A 25 1.76 5.40 -11.79
C VAL A 25 1.83 4.33 -10.70
N SER A 26 1.43 3.11 -11.04
CA SER A 26 1.45 1.91 -10.19
C SER A 26 1.42 0.66 -11.07
N THR A 27 1.24 -0.55 -10.54
CA THR A 27 1.16 -1.77 -11.37
C THR A 27 -0.08 -2.61 -11.04
N ILE A 28 -0.75 -3.11 -12.08
CA ILE A 28 -1.88 -4.07 -11.95
C ILE A 28 -1.36 -5.50 -12.10
N SER A 29 -0.24 -5.69 -12.79
CA SER A 29 0.31 -7.02 -13.12
C SER A 29 0.94 -7.78 -11.96
N SER A 30 0.97 -7.20 -10.76
CA SER A 30 1.45 -7.87 -9.54
C SER A 30 0.37 -8.73 -8.89
N GLN A 31 0.80 -9.72 -8.11
CA GLN A 31 -0.09 -10.49 -7.24
C GLN A 31 0.39 -10.39 -5.78
N PRO A 32 -0.39 -9.73 -4.90
CA PRO A 32 -1.63 -8.99 -5.19
C PRO A 32 -1.38 -7.70 -6.00
N PRO A 33 -2.38 -7.18 -6.75
CA PRO A 33 -2.25 -5.90 -7.46
C PRO A 33 -1.88 -4.78 -6.49
N MET A 34 -0.90 -3.96 -6.87
CA MET A 34 -0.44 -2.87 -6.01
C MET A 34 -1.40 -1.67 -6.00
N ILE A 35 -2.19 -1.47 -7.06
CA ILE A 35 -3.09 -0.32 -7.21
C ILE A 35 -4.50 -0.60 -6.68
N ALA A 36 -5.03 0.29 -5.84
CA ALA A 36 -6.44 0.31 -5.47
C ALA A 36 -7.32 0.74 -6.66
N ASP A 37 -8.42 0.00 -6.91
CA ASP A 37 -9.29 0.25 -8.06
C ASP A 37 -9.89 1.67 -8.05
N GLU A 38 -10.24 2.19 -6.86
CA GLU A 38 -10.77 3.54 -6.70
C GLU A 38 -9.76 4.63 -7.08
N LEU A 39 -8.48 4.46 -6.73
CA LEU A 39 -7.42 5.40 -7.10
C LEU A 39 -7.20 5.40 -8.62
N ARG A 40 -7.20 4.20 -9.24
CA ARG A 40 -7.04 4.06 -10.69
C ARG A 40 -8.16 4.77 -11.46
N ARG A 41 -9.40 4.62 -11.01
CA ARG A 41 -10.58 5.25 -11.63
C ARG A 41 -10.63 6.75 -11.44
N GLN A 42 -10.13 7.25 -10.31
CA GLN A 42 -10.11 8.69 -10.03
C GLN A 42 -9.07 9.44 -10.87
N ALA A 43 -7.95 8.80 -11.22
CA ALA A 43 -6.88 9.43 -11.99
C ALA A 43 -7.32 9.79 -13.41
N ASP A 44 -6.82 10.91 -13.95
CA ASP A 44 -7.05 11.27 -15.36
C ASP A 44 -6.29 10.33 -16.30
N VAL A 45 -5.12 9.88 -15.87
CA VAL A 45 -4.27 8.94 -16.60
C VAL A 45 -3.71 7.92 -15.62
N PHE A 46 -3.76 6.66 -16.00
CA PHE A 46 -3.04 5.59 -15.34
C PHE A 46 -1.91 5.10 -16.24
N THR A 47 -0.72 4.91 -15.68
CA THR A 47 0.42 4.30 -16.37
C THR A 47 0.90 3.11 -15.56
N ASP A 48 0.96 1.93 -16.19
CA ASP A 48 1.50 0.75 -15.51
C ASP A 48 3.04 0.84 -15.41
N LEU A 49 3.60 0.53 -14.25
CA LEU A 49 5.05 0.45 -14.05
C LEU A 49 5.74 -0.50 -15.03
N VAL A 50 5.05 -1.55 -15.50
CA VAL A 50 5.57 -2.47 -16.52
C VAL A 50 5.91 -1.72 -17.82
N GLU A 51 5.11 -0.72 -18.20
CA GLU A 51 5.34 0.08 -19.41
C GLU A 51 6.57 0.99 -19.29
N LEU A 52 6.97 1.33 -18.06
CA LEU A 52 8.12 2.17 -17.77
C LEU A 52 9.41 1.36 -17.55
N GLN A 53 9.32 0.03 -17.48
CA GLN A 53 10.45 -0.83 -17.16
C GLN A 53 11.64 -0.65 -18.12
N SER A 54 11.38 -0.47 -19.41
CA SER A 54 12.44 -0.27 -20.42
C SER A 54 13.16 1.08 -20.29
N LYS A 55 12.55 2.07 -19.64
CA LYS A 55 13.08 3.43 -19.50
C LYS A 55 13.73 3.68 -18.14
N LEU A 56 13.20 3.05 -17.09
CA LEU A 56 13.56 3.33 -15.69
C LEU A 56 13.99 2.08 -14.91
N GLY A 57 13.89 0.90 -15.51
CA GLY A 57 14.25 -0.36 -14.87
C GLY A 57 15.75 -0.45 -14.63
N ARG A 58 16.12 -0.87 -13.42
CA ARG A 58 17.51 -1.21 -13.11
C ARG A 58 17.88 -2.55 -13.74
N ASP A 59 19.14 -2.65 -14.16
CA ASP A 59 19.70 -3.91 -14.62
C ASP A 59 19.53 -4.98 -13.53
N PRO A 60 19.13 -6.22 -13.88
CA PRO A 60 19.01 -7.31 -12.91
C PRO A 60 20.27 -7.54 -12.06
N SER A 61 21.45 -7.30 -12.62
CA SER A 61 22.74 -7.45 -11.92
C SER A 61 23.02 -6.34 -10.89
N GLU A 62 22.39 -5.17 -11.04
CA GLU A 62 22.47 -4.06 -10.10
C GLU A 62 21.41 -4.13 -8.99
N ARG A 63 20.50 -5.12 -9.04
CA ARG A 63 19.48 -5.27 -8.00
C ARG A 63 20.12 -5.85 -6.74
N PRO A 64 19.95 -5.21 -5.57
CA PRO A 64 20.29 -5.86 -4.31
C PRO A 64 19.50 -7.15 -4.18
N ALA A 65 20.10 -8.15 -3.51
CA ALA A 65 19.48 -9.44 -3.27
C ALA A 65 18.02 -9.26 -2.80
N PRO A 66 17.07 -10.10 -3.28
CA PRO A 66 15.67 -9.99 -2.89
C PRO A 66 15.56 -9.90 -1.37
N ARG A 67 15.10 -8.76 -0.87
CA ARG A 67 14.77 -8.63 0.55
C ARG A 67 13.67 -9.64 0.82
N GLU A 68 13.82 -10.41 1.90
CA GLU A 68 12.76 -11.31 2.37
C GLU A 68 11.41 -10.59 2.31
N PRO A 69 10.32 -11.28 1.89
CA PRO A 69 9.02 -10.66 1.74
C PRO A 69 8.56 -10.13 3.10
N ARG A 70 8.85 -8.86 3.36
CA ARG A 70 8.27 -8.12 4.47
C ARG A 70 6.79 -8.03 4.14
N HIS A 71 5.98 -8.83 4.82
CA HIS A 71 4.55 -8.64 4.85
C HIS A 71 4.29 -7.19 5.27
N HIS A 72 4.02 -6.32 4.29
CA HIS A 72 3.54 -4.96 4.47
C HIS A 72 2.08 -5.02 4.97
N ALA A 73 1.85 -5.72 6.07
CA ALA A 73 0.70 -5.44 6.91
C ALA A 73 1.05 -4.16 7.69
N PRO A 74 0.21 -3.12 7.66
CA PRO A 74 0.48 -1.93 8.43
C PRO A 74 0.48 -2.31 9.93
N GLN A 75 1.50 -1.87 10.65
CA GLN A 75 1.78 -2.30 12.04
C GLN A 75 0.64 -1.98 13.03
N PHE A 76 -0.36 -1.18 12.64
CA PHE A 76 -1.52 -0.88 13.48
C PHE A 76 -2.43 -2.10 13.72
N LEU A 77 -2.41 -3.11 12.84
CA LEU A 77 -3.19 -4.35 13.01
C LEU A 77 -2.58 -5.32 14.03
N GLN A 78 -1.29 -5.19 14.37
CA GLN A 78 -0.63 -6.08 15.32
C GLN A 78 -0.89 -5.71 16.79
N ARG A 79 -1.35 -4.49 17.08
CA ARG A 79 -1.57 -4.02 18.47
C ARG A 79 -2.91 -4.43 19.08
N ALA A 80 -3.78 -5.13 18.34
CA ALA A 80 -5.07 -5.59 18.84
C ALA A 80 -4.99 -6.92 19.63
N ALA A 81 -3.88 -7.65 19.54
CA ALA A 81 -3.68 -8.93 20.22
C ALA A 81 -2.65 -8.82 21.35
N THR A 82 -2.95 -8.00 22.36
CA THR A 82 -2.31 -8.11 23.68
C THR A 82 -3.31 -7.63 24.73
N ARG A 83 -4.35 -8.43 24.94
CA ARG A 83 -5.15 -8.34 26.17
C ARG A 83 -4.24 -8.79 27.32
N VAL A 84 -3.98 -7.86 28.22
CA VAL A 84 -3.26 -8.03 29.49
C VAL A 84 -3.94 -9.13 30.33
N PRO A 85 -3.22 -10.08 30.95
CA PRO A 85 -3.80 -10.94 31.97
C PRO A 85 -3.91 -10.08 33.25
N ARG A 86 -5.14 -9.73 33.63
CA ARG A 86 -5.40 -9.13 34.94
C ARG A 86 -5.87 -10.26 35.86
N GLY A 87 -4.98 -10.66 36.75
CA GLY A 87 -5.35 -11.45 37.91
C GLY A 87 -6.19 -10.61 38.87
N GLU A 88 -7.05 -11.29 39.61
CA GLU A 88 -7.53 -10.91 40.93
C GLU A 88 -8.02 -12.19 41.60
N ASP A 89 -7.47 -12.42 42.80
CA ASP A 89 -7.73 -13.49 43.74
C ASP A 89 -9.15 -13.39 44.33
N ASP A 90 -9.74 -14.52 44.77
CA ASP A 90 -10.48 -14.67 46.04
C ASP A 90 -11.25 -16.02 46.10
N ASP A 91 -10.68 -16.94 46.90
CA ASP A 91 -11.25 -17.62 48.09
C ASP A 91 -12.52 -18.53 48.09
N PHE A 92 -12.46 -19.58 48.95
CA PHE A 92 -13.47 -20.56 49.45
C PHE A 92 -13.95 -21.71 48.49
N ASP A 93 -14.09 -23.00 48.85
CA ASP A 93 -14.39 -23.71 50.12
C ASP A 93 -14.06 -25.24 50.01
N ASP A 94 -13.83 -25.89 51.17
CA ASP A 94 -13.68 -27.33 51.58
C ASP A 94 -12.59 -28.28 50.99
#